data_AF-A0A6N4X011-F1
#
_entry.id   AF-A0A6N4X011-F1
#
_cell.length_a   1.000
_cell.length_b   1.000
_cell.length_c   1.000
_cell.angle_alpha   90.00
_cell.angle_beta   90.00
_cell.angle_gamma   90.00
#
_symmetry.space_group_name_H-M   'P 1'
#
loop_
_entity.id
_entity.type
_entity.pdbx_description
1 polymer ?
#
loop_
_entity_poly.entity_id
_entity_poly.type
_entity_poly.pdbx_seq_one_letter_code
_entity_poly.pdbx_strand_id
1 'polypeptide(L)' 'MENAPYQKLLTKGHIALGAILTIGVFVMMSILLRPFTFSTDPVVAQLQACFTAIPISATFWFACNMFMIVLIDQRKRNQK' A
#
# COMPACT_ATOMS: atom_id res chain seq x y z
N MET A 1 6.31 -20.18 23.82
CA MET A 1 5.89 -19.19 22.81
C MET A 1 4.97 -19.93 21.85
N GLU A 2 3.69 -19.96 22.20
CA GLU A 2 2.66 -20.69 21.45
C GLU A 2 2.58 -20.09 20.04
N ASN A 3 2.82 -20.93 19.04
CA ASN A 3 2.82 -20.60 17.63
C ASN A 3 1.65 -19.68 17.32
N ALA A 4 1.89 -18.38 17.09
CA ALA A 4 0.86 -17.47 16.63
C ALA A 4 0.35 -18.07 15.32
N PRO A 5 -0.83 -18.72 15.30
CA PRO A 5 -1.31 -19.30 14.07
C PRO A 5 -1.41 -18.12 13.12
N TYR A 6 -0.86 -18.31 11.93
CA TYR A 6 -0.99 -17.45 10.76
C TYR A 6 -2.48 -17.42 10.37
N GLN A 7 -3.32 -16.98 11.31
CA GLN A 7 -4.75 -16.86 11.20
C GLN A 7 -4.90 -15.86 10.09
N LYS A 8 -5.56 -16.25 9.01
CA LYS A 8 -6.02 -15.36 7.94
C LYS A 8 -6.90 -14.28 8.57
N LEU A 9 -6.28 -13.31 9.23
CA LEU A 9 -6.94 -12.24 9.96
C LEU A 9 -7.54 -11.28 8.93
N LEU A 10 -6.83 -11.10 7.82
CA LEU A 10 -7.33 -10.39 6.66
C LEU A 10 -8.21 -11.30 5.82
N THR A 11 -9.51 -11.04 5.87
CA THR A 11 -10.48 -11.57 4.90
C THR A 11 -10.07 -11.15 3.49
N LYS A 12 -10.41 -11.94 2.46
CA LYS A 12 -10.16 -11.59 1.05
C LYS A 12 -10.60 -10.16 0.67
N GLY A 13 -11.65 -9.65 1.30
CA GLY A 13 -12.12 -8.27 1.11
C GLY A 13 -11.15 -7.19 1.61
N HIS A 14 -10.44 -7.41 2.70
CA HIS A 14 -9.45 -6.47 3.24
C HIS A 14 -8.21 -6.37 2.34
N ILE A 15 -7.79 -7.51 1.80
CA ILE A 15 -6.70 -7.59 0.80
C ILE A 15 -7.11 -6.89 -0.49
N ALA A 16 -8.35 -7.11 -0.96
CA ALA A 16 -8.88 -6.42 -2.14
C ALA A 16 -8.98 -4.90 -1.92
N LEU A 17 -9.40 -4.45 -0.74
CA LEU A 17 -9.45 -3.03 -0.39
C LEU A 17 -8.05 -2.43 -0.36
N GLY A 18 -7.08 -3.10 0.25
CA GLY A 18 -5.67 -2.72 0.20
C GLY A 18 -5.15 -2.60 -1.24
N ALA A 19 -5.59 -3.47 -2.16
CA ALA A 19 -5.14 -3.47 -3.56
C ALA A 19 -5.64 -2.27 -4.32
N ILE A 20 -6.94 -2.00 -4.18
CA ILE A 20 -7.56 -0.83 -4.80
C ILE A 20 -6.90 0.44 -4.27
N LEU A 21 -6.66 0.51 -2.95
CA LEU A 21 -6.01 1.67 -2.32
C LEU A 21 -4.56 1.85 -2.80
N THR A 22 -3.79 0.77 -2.89
CA THR A 22 -2.41 0.79 -3.40
C THR A 22 -2.33 1.19 -4.86
N ILE A 23 -3.24 0.72 -5.71
CA ILE A 23 -3.32 1.14 -7.12
C ILE A 23 -3.63 2.64 -7.20
N GLY A 24 -4.55 3.13 -6.37
CA GLY A 24 -4.84 4.56 -6.28
C GLY A 24 -3.61 5.39 -5.90
N VAL A 25 -2.85 4.96 -4.88
CA VAL A 25 -1.61 5.61 -4.47
C VAL A 25 -0.55 5.56 -5.56
N PHE A 26 -0.43 4.45 -6.28
CA PHE A 26 0.50 4.32 -7.41
C PHE A 26 0.20 5.34 -8.51
N VAL A 27 -1.07 5.46 -8.93
CA VAL A 27 -1.48 6.44 -9.95
C VAL A 27 -1.25 7.87 -9.45
N MET A 28 -1.64 8.16 -8.21
CA MET A 28 -1.45 9.48 -7.59
C MET A 28 0.03 9.88 -7.55
N MET A 29 0.90 8.98 -7.09
CA MET A 29 2.35 9.25 -6.98
C MET A 29 2.99 9.37 -8.36
N SER A 30 2.56 8.56 -9.34
CA SER A 30 3.07 8.65 -10.72
C SER A 30 2.80 10.01 -11.37
N ILE A 31 1.71 10.68 -11.00
CA ILE A 31 1.38 12.02 -11.48
C ILE A 31 2.12 13.10 -10.66
N LEU A 32 2.13 12.98 -9.33
CA LEU A 32 2.75 13.96 -8.43
C LEU A 32 4.27 14.02 -8.54
N LEU A 33 4.93 12.90 -8.84
CA LEU A 33 6.39 12.83 -8.92
C LEU A 33 6.96 13.34 -10.24
N ARG A 34 6.14 13.49 -11.28
CA ARG A 34 6.55 13.98 -12.60
C ARG A 34 7.41 15.25 -12.56
N PRO A 35 7.03 16.34 -11.85
CA PRO A 35 7.83 17.57 -11.80
C PRO A 35 9.16 17.43 -11.03
N PHE A 36 9.35 16.36 -10.26
CA PHE A 36 10.58 16.13 -9.48
C PHE A 36 11.60 15.23 -10.21
N THR A 37 11.31 14.86 -11.45
CA THR A 37 12.20 14.02 -12.25
C THR A 37 13.27 14.86 -12.95
N PHE A 38 14.42 14.23 -13.20
CA PHE A 38 15.61 14.93 -13.72
C PHE A 38 15.58 15.12 -15.24
N SER A 39 14.62 14.50 -15.94
CA SER A 39 14.54 14.53 -17.40
C SER A 39 13.64 15.65 -17.91
N THR A 40 14.12 16.41 -18.90
CA THR A 40 13.34 17.39 -19.66
C THR A 40 12.36 16.75 -20.65
N ASP A 41 12.55 15.46 -20.99
CA ASP A 41 11.66 14.74 -21.88
C ASP A 41 10.43 14.24 -21.11
N PRO A 42 9.20 14.60 -21.55
CA PRO A 42 7.97 14.24 -20.83
C PRO A 42 7.75 12.72 -20.71
N VAL A 43 8.28 11.92 -21.63
CA VAL A 43 8.12 10.45 -21.62
C VAL A 43 9.06 9.82 -20.61
N VAL A 44 10.32 10.27 -20.59
CA VAL A 44 11.35 9.76 -19.65
C VAL A 44 11.02 10.20 -18.22
N ALA A 45 10.55 11.44 -18.04
CA ALA A 45 10.05 11.95 -16.76
C ALA A 45 8.91 11.08 -16.21
N GLN A 46 7.95 10.68 -17.06
CA GLN A 46 6.85 9.84 -16.63
C GLN A 46 7.30 8.42 -16.28
N LEU A 47 8.23 7.83 -17.04
CA LEU A 47 8.81 6.53 -16.71
C LEU A 47 9.53 6.57 -15.35
N GLN A 48 10.35 7.58 -15.11
CA GLN A 48 11.05 7.75 -13.83
C GLN A 48 10.07 7.90 -12.66
N ALA A 49 9.04 8.73 -12.81
CA ALA A 49 7.99 8.89 -11.81
C ALA A 49 7.27 7.57 -11.50
N CYS A 50 6.96 6.77 -12.53
CA CYS A 50 6.36 5.43 -12.36
C CYS A 50 7.31 4.50 -11.59
N PHE A 51 8.59 4.45 -11.95
CA PHE A 51 9.57 3.60 -11.25
C PHE A 51 9.73 3.99 -9.77
N THR A 52 9.69 5.29 -9.45
CA THR A 52 9.72 5.77 -8.06
C THR A 52 8.40 5.50 -7.32
N ALA A 53 7.25 5.50 -8.02
CA ALA A 53 5.95 5.21 -7.42
C ALA A 53 5.81 3.73 -6.99
N ILE A 54 6.51 2.79 -7.64
CA ILE A 54 6.49 1.36 -7.29
C ILE A 54 6.86 1.12 -5.82
N PRO A 55 8.06 1.48 -5.32
CA PRO A 55 8.42 1.23 -3.93
C PRO A 55 7.52 1.98 -2.94
N ILE A 56 7.09 3.21 -3.26
CA ILE A 56 6.17 3.99 -2.41
C ILE A 56 4.83 3.24 -2.24
N SER A 57 4.27 2.76 -3.36
CA SER A 57 3.01 2.00 -3.35
C SER A 57 3.16 0.65 -2.62
N ALA A 58 4.33 0.00 -2.72
CA ALA A 58 4.62 -1.23 -1.98
C ALA A 58 4.71 -0.98 -0.48
N THR A 59 5.39 0.09 -0.04
CA THR A 59 5.43 0.48 1.37
C THR A 59 4.03 0.81 1.89
N PHE A 60 3.23 1.53 1.10
CA PHE A 60 1.83 1.83 1.44
C PHE A 60 0.98 0.56 1.58
N TRP A 61 1.17 -0.42 0.69
CA TRP A 61 0.52 -1.73 0.79
C TRP A 61 0.84 -2.41 2.12
N PHE A 62 2.13 -2.50 2.48
CA PHE A 62 2.53 -3.12 3.75
C PHE A 62 1.95 -2.39 4.95
N ALA A 63 1.98 -1.05 4.94
CA ALA A 63 1.40 -0.23 5.99
C ALA A 63 -0.12 -0.45 6.14
N CYS A 64 -0.87 -0.50 5.04
CA CYS A 64 -2.31 -0.79 5.06
C CYS A 64 -2.61 -2.17 5.66
N ASN A 65 -1.85 -3.20 5.27
CA ASN A 65 -2.04 -4.55 5.78
C ASN A 65 -1.76 -4.61 7.28
N MET A 66 -0.67 -4.02 7.76
CA MET A 66 -0.34 -3.96 9.19
C MET A 66 -1.39 -3.18 10.00
N PHE A 67 -1.85 -2.04 9.47
CA PHE A 67 -2.89 -1.24 10.12
C PHE A 67 -4.20 -2.01 10.26
N MET A 68 -4.65 -2.71 9.21
CA MET A 68 -5.85 -3.54 9.28
C MET A 68 -5.71 -4.70 10.27
N ILE A 69 -4.54 -5.33 10.35
CA ILE A 69 -4.27 -6.38 11.34
C ILE A 69 -4.47 -5.83 12.75
N VAL A 70 -3.88 -4.67 13.07
CA VAL A 70 -4.03 -4.01 14.37
C VAL A 70 -5.49 -3.64 14.65
N LEU A 71 -6.21 -3.09 13.68
CA LEU A 71 -7.63 -2.75 13.85
C LEU A 71 -8.50 -3.97 14.17
N ILE A 72 -8.26 -5.10 13.51
CA ILE A 72 -9.00 -6.34 13.75
C ILE A 72 -8.68 -6.89 15.14
N ASP A 73 -7.41 -6.83 15.56
CA ASP A 73 -6.99 -7.23 16.91
C ASP A 73 -7.69 -6.37 17.99
N GLN A 74 -7.62 -5.04 17.87
CA GLN A 74 -8.28 -4.10 18.78
C GLN A 74 -9.80 -4.32 18.83
N ARG A 75 -10.44 -4.55 17.67
CA ARG A 75 -11.87 -4.82 17.59
C ARG A 75 -12.25 -6.12 18.31
N LYS A 76 -11.45 -7.18 18.17
CA LYS A 76 -11.70 -8.45 18.88
C LYS A 76 -11.53 -8.29 20.40
N ARG A 77 -10.58 -7.47 20.84
CA ARG A 77 -10.34 -7.21 22.27
C ARG A 77 -11.46 -6.37 22.90
N ASN A 78 -12.00 -5.38 22.20
CA ASN A 78 -13.13 -4.56 22.66
C ASN A 78 -14.50 -5.26 22.64
N GLN A 79 -14.61 -6.44 22.01
CA GLN A 79 -15.85 -7.24 22.00
C GLN A 79 -15.86 -8.30 23.12
N LYS A 80 -14.78 -8.42 23.88
CA LYS A 80 -14.64 -9.30 25.04
C LYS A 80 -14.79 -8.49 26.32
#